data_AF-A0A560Z6M8-F1
#
_entry.id   AF-A0A560Z6M8-F1
#
_cell.length_a   1.000
_cell.length_b   1.000
_cell.length_c   1.000
_cell.angle_alpha   90.00
_cell.angle_beta   90.00
_cell.angle_gamma   90.00
#
_symmetry.space_group_name_H-M   'P 1'
#
loop_
_entity.id
_entity.type
_entity.pdbx_description
1 polymer ?
#
loop_
_entity_poly.entity_id
_entity_poly.type
_entity_poly.pdbx_seq_one_letter_code
_entity_poly.pdbx_strand_id
1 'polypeptide(L)'
;MSLFRRIKDLFKAASGEQIVGYSVVELTSIFGNSFKQADAAKAQYPVFSSLGSMGIRAYYSNFVIDRSEVDNFRTVIGDGFSLVDERAFTDLTIERYRNNAANENLILSISYKEFNVATVRLVTDSAEVMDLITKYGFSVPPPWVAFEGYDPAWWGGEMQGAQGYYNDHYFGAFFSRLEFAERNEFYTKYSATADWVLSLESTLER
;
A
#
# COMPACT_ATOMS: atom_id res chain seq x y z
N MET A 1 -10.75 -16.68 -0.91
CA MET A 1 -10.09 -16.65 -2.24
C MET A 1 -8.62 -16.28 -2.04
N SER A 2 -7.69 -17.01 -2.64
CA SER A 2 -6.25 -16.92 -2.34
C SER A 2 -5.63 -15.58 -2.79
N LEU A 3 -4.84 -14.94 -1.91
CA LEU A 3 -4.07 -13.71 -2.15
C LEU A 3 -3.23 -13.78 -3.45
N PHE A 4 -2.75 -14.97 -3.79
CA PHE A 4 -1.99 -15.27 -5.00
C PHE A 4 -2.76 -15.01 -6.30
N ARG A 5 -4.10 -15.16 -6.30
CA ARG A 5 -4.92 -14.87 -7.49
C ARG A 5 -5.02 -13.36 -7.74
N ARG A 6 -5.11 -12.56 -6.67
CA ARG A 6 -5.18 -11.09 -6.73
C ARG A 6 -3.91 -10.46 -7.29
N ILE A 7 -2.74 -10.99 -6.88
CA ILE A 7 -1.43 -10.61 -7.40
C ILE A 7 -1.37 -10.92 -8.92
N LYS A 8 -1.77 -12.13 -9.32
CA LYS A 8 -1.73 -12.55 -10.73
C LYS A 8 -2.60 -11.68 -11.65
N ASP A 9 -3.73 -11.18 -11.17
CA ASP A 9 -4.62 -10.33 -11.96
C ASP A 9 -4.10 -8.88 -12.10
N LEU A 10 -3.37 -8.37 -11.10
CA LEU A 10 -2.65 -7.08 -11.16
C LEU A 10 -1.48 -7.07 -12.18
N PHE A 11 -0.83 -8.22 -12.40
CA PHE A 11 0.33 -8.34 -13.29
C PHE A 11 -0.01 -8.82 -14.71
N LYS A 12 -1.30 -8.96 -15.04
CA LYS A 12 -1.72 -9.67 -16.27
C LYS A 12 -1.86 -8.84 -17.54
N ALA A 13 -1.47 -7.57 -17.54
CA ALA A 13 -1.63 -6.71 -18.71
C ALA A 13 -0.31 -6.08 -19.19
N ALA A 14 0.12 -6.51 -20.39
CA ALA A 14 1.12 -5.97 -21.31
C ALA A 14 2.63 -6.27 -21.06
N SER A 15 3.19 -7.06 -22.00
CA SER A 15 4.59 -7.37 -22.33
C SER A 15 5.62 -7.50 -21.19
N GLY A 16 5.91 -8.76 -20.80
CA GLY A 16 6.90 -9.13 -19.79
C GLY A 16 6.40 -8.81 -18.39
N GLU A 17 6.31 -9.80 -17.49
CA GLU A 17 5.88 -9.54 -16.10
C GLU A 17 6.85 -8.56 -15.45
N GLN A 18 6.44 -7.29 -15.36
CA GLN A 18 7.16 -6.21 -14.70
C GLN A 18 6.48 -5.85 -13.39
N ILE A 19 7.26 -5.70 -12.33
CA ILE A 19 6.79 -5.27 -11.02
C ILE A 19 7.39 -3.89 -10.76
N VAL A 20 6.52 -2.88 -10.70
CA VAL A 20 6.90 -1.47 -10.53
C VAL A 20 8.00 -1.07 -11.54
N GLY A 21 7.81 -1.40 -12.82
CA GLY A 21 8.75 -1.05 -13.90
C GLY A 21 10.06 -1.82 -13.97
N TYR A 22 10.23 -2.87 -13.15
CA TYR A 22 11.38 -3.77 -13.23
C TYR A 22 10.96 -5.17 -13.68
N SER A 23 11.76 -5.78 -14.54
CA SER A 23 11.62 -7.20 -14.86
C SER A 23 11.98 -8.09 -13.66
N VAL A 24 11.48 -9.33 -13.66
CA VAL A 24 11.86 -10.36 -12.66
C VAL A 24 13.38 -10.55 -12.58
N VAL A 25 14.09 -10.48 -13.71
CA VAL A 25 15.56 -10.61 -13.76
C VAL A 25 16.25 -9.46 -13.04
N GLU A 26 15.84 -8.22 -13.29
CA GLU A 26 16.38 -7.05 -12.60
C GLU A 26 16.13 -7.14 -11.08
N LEU A 27 14.91 -7.49 -10.68
CA LEU A 27 14.57 -7.62 -9.26
C LEU A 27 15.36 -8.73 -8.58
N THR A 28 15.55 -9.87 -9.25
CA THR A 28 16.39 -10.95 -8.72
C THR A 28 17.84 -10.48 -8.52
N SER A 29 18.36 -9.66 -9.44
CA SER A 29 19.71 -9.07 -9.30
C SER A 29 19.79 -8.06 -8.17
N ILE A 30 18.73 -7.28 -7.91
CA ILE A 30 18.71 -6.25 -6.85
C ILE A 30 18.59 -6.89 -5.46
N PHE A 31 17.68 -7.85 -5.31
CA PHE A 31 17.29 -8.43 -4.01
C PHE A 31 17.95 -9.79 -3.70
N GLY A 32 18.85 -10.30 -4.55
CA GLY A 32 19.33 -11.68 -4.49
C GLY A 32 20.28 -12.06 -3.34
N ASN A 33 20.99 -11.10 -2.73
CA ASN A 33 22.23 -11.43 -2.02
C ASN A 33 22.14 -11.58 -0.49
N SER A 34 21.10 -11.06 0.18
CA SER A 34 20.93 -11.21 1.62
C SER A 34 19.47 -11.03 2.03
N PHE A 35 18.73 -12.12 2.12
CA PHE A 35 17.37 -12.06 2.63
C PHE A 35 17.32 -12.69 4.01
N LYS A 36 17.11 -11.86 5.01
CA LYS A 36 16.54 -12.34 6.26
C LYS A 36 15.05 -12.39 6.01
N GLN A 37 14.49 -13.60 5.98
CA GLN A 37 13.05 -13.75 5.89
C GLN A 37 12.44 -13.06 7.11
N ALA A 38 11.88 -11.88 6.90
CA ALA A 38 10.97 -11.30 7.86
C ALA A 38 9.78 -12.24 7.97
N ASP A 39 9.38 -12.55 9.19
CA ASP A 39 7.98 -12.86 9.47
C ASP A 39 7.21 -11.59 9.09
N ALA A 40 6.85 -11.45 7.80
CA ALA A 40 5.99 -10.37 7.36
C ALA A 40 4.71 -10.51 8.15
N ALA A 41 4.61 -9.70 9.20
CA ALA A 41 3.66 -9.90 10.26
C ALA A 41 2.24 -9.76 9.70
N LYS A 42 1.31 -10.32 10.47
CA LYS A 42 -0.15 -10.38 10.33
C LYS A 42 -0.87 -9.02 10.13
N ALA A 43 -0.18 -7.97 9.68
CA ALA A 43 -0.74 -6.67 9.41
C ALA A 43 -1.88 -6.80 8.39
N GLN A 44 -3.06 -6.34 8.79
CA GLN A 44 -4.21 -6.29 7.90
C GLN A 44 -4.04 -5.18 6.85
N TYR A 45 -3.28 -4.13 7.18
CA TYR A 45 -2.93 -3.05 6.25
C TYR A 45 -1.68 -2.27 6.70
N PRO A 46 -0.75 -1.92 5.79
CA PRO A 46 -0.71 -2.37 4.41
C PRO A 46 -0.32 -3.86 4.33
N VAL A 47 -0.79 -4.52 3.27
CA VAL A 47 -0.51 -5.94 3.05
C VAL A 47 0.82 -6.09 2.31
N PHE A 48 1.74 -6.87 2.88
CA PHE A 48 3.02 -7.21 2.25
C PHE A 48 2.96 -8.63 1.68
N SER A 49 3.11 -8.75 0.36
CA SER A 49 3.08 -10.04 -0.35
C SER A 49 4.49 -10.48 -0.71
N SER A 50 4.87 -11.71 -0.33
CA SER A 50 6.17 -12.25 -0.71
C SER A 50 6.26 -12.48 -2.23
N LEU A 51 7.35 -12.03 -2.84
CA LEU A 51 7.70 -12.32 -4.23
C LEU A 51 8.51 -13.62 -4.38
N GLY A 52 8.68 -14.39 -3.31
CA GLY A 52 9.53 -15.59 -3.30
C GLY A 52 9.14 -16.65 -4.32
N SER A 53 7.85 -16.76 -4.66
CA SER A 53 7.36 -17.68 -5.71
C SER A 53 7.90 -17.35 -7.11
N MET A 54 8.37 -16.12 -7.33
CA MET A 54 9.00 -15.64 -8.57
C MET A 54 10.54 -15.68 -8.48
N GLY A 55 11.12 -16.27 -7.42
CA GLY A 55 12.57 -16.29 -7.18
C GLY A 55 13.14 -14.97 -6.63
N ILE A 56 12.28 -13.97 -6.38
CA ILE A 56 12.69 -12.66 -5.88
C ILE A 56 12.59 -12.67 -4.35
N ARG A 57 13.70 -12.35 -3.68
CA ARG A 57 13.77 -12.31 -2.22
C ARG A 57 13.38 -10.95 -1.66
N ALA A 58 12.15 -10.54 -1.94
CA ALA A 58 11.58 -9.27 -1.51
C ALA A 58 10.08 -9.41 -1.26
N TYR A 59 9.50 -8.38 -0.66
CA TYR A 59 8.07 -8.18 -0.50
C TYR A 59 7.59 -7.06 -1.39
N TYR A 60 6.39 -7.21 -1.91
CA TYR A 60 5.66 -6.16 -2.63
C TYR A 60 4.45 -5.70 -1.81
N SER A 61 4.22 -4.40 -1.80
CA SER A 61 2.99 -3.81 -1.29
C SER A 61 2.45 -2.74 -2.24
N ASN A 62 1.13 -2.70 -2.35
CA ASN A 62 0.37 -1.68 -3.07
C ASN A 62 -0.74 -1.21 -2.14
N PHE A 63 -0.65 0.04 -1.69
CA PHE A 63 -1.57 0.61 -0.72
C PHE A 63 -1.74 2.11 -0.97
N VAL A 64 -2.75 2.70 -0.34
CA VAL A 64 -2.99 4.14 -0.38
C VAL A 64 -2.74 4.77 0.98
N ILE A 65 -2.26 6.01 0.96
CA ILE A 65 -2.16 6.87 2.15
C ILE A 65 -2.79 8.23 1.85
N ASP A 66 -3.10 8.98 2.90
CA ASP A 66 -3.52 10.37 2.76
C ASP A 66 -2.38 11.18 2.11
N ARG A 67 -2.73 12.04 1.15
CA ARG A 67 -1.75 12.85 0.41
C ARG A 67 -0.93 13.74 1.33
N SER A 68 -1.51 14.20 2.44
CA SER A 68 -0.83 15.01 3.46
C SER A 68 0.21 14.23 4.26
N GLU A 69 0.14 12.89 4.26
CA GLU A 69 1.08 12.04 5.01
C GLU A 69 2.30 11.63 4.17
N VAL A 70 2.38 11.99 2.88
CA VAL A 70 3.45 11.50 1.99
C VAL A 70 4.85 11.96 2.43
N ASP A 71 5.01 13.21 2.83
CA ASP A 71 6.33 13.71 3.26
C ASP A 71 6.80 12.95 4.51
N ASN A 72 5.92 12.78 5.48
CA ASN A 72 6.20 12.01 6.67
C ASN A 72 6.42 10.52 6.37
N PHE A 73 5.67 9.94 5.42
CA PHE A 73 5.90 8.58 4.93
C PHE A 73 7.32 8.42 4.38
N ARG A 74 7.77 9.34 3.53
CA ARG A 74 9.14 9.35 3.01
C ARG A 74 10.18 9.47 4.12
N THR A 75 9.93 10.31 5.13
CA THR A 75 10.81 10.43 6.30
C THR A 75 10.91 9.12 7.08
N VAL A 76 9.78 8.46 7.35
CA VAL A 76 9.73 7.23 8.16
C VAL A 76 10.49 6.08 7.50
N ILE A 77 10.38 5.92 6.18
CA ILE A 77 11.03 4.79 5.47
C ILE A 77 12.41 5.13 4.91
N GLY A 78 12.79 6.41 4.93
CA GLY A 78 13.99 6.91 4.29
C GLY A 78 15.26 6.82 5.14
N ASP A 79 15.15 6.51 6.44
CA ASP A 79 16.31 6.48 7.33
C ASP A 79 17.32 5.40 6.91
N GLY A 80 18.59 5.78 6.79
CA GLY A 80 19.66 4.91 6.30
C GLY A 80 19.63 4.58 4.80
N PHE A 81 18.62 5.02 4.05
CA PHE A 81 18.48 4.76 2.61
C PHE A 81 18.98 5.95 1.78
N SER A 82 19.76 5.68 0.74
CA SER A 82 20.21 6.67 -0.24
C SER A 82 19.66 6.34 -1.63
N LEU A 83 19.22 7.36 -2.38
CA LEU A 83 18.74 7.19 -3.75
C LEU A 83 19.90 6.72 -4.65
N VAL A 84 19.68 5.68 -5.44
CA VAL A 84 20.69 5.05 -6.31
C VAL A 84 20.25 4.90 -7.76
N ASP A 85 18.95 4.99 -8.05
CA ASP A 85 18.41 5.01 -9.42
C ASP A 85 17.05 5.71 -9.42
N GLU A 86 16.73 6.40 -10.50
CA GLU A 86 15.42 6.98 -10.75
C GLU A 86 15.06 6.73 -12.21
N ARG A 87 13.83 6.26 -12.46
CA ARG A 87 13.35 6.00 -13.81
C ARG A 87 11.87 6.32 -13.97
N ALA A 88 11.48 6.60 -15.22
CA ALA A 88 10.09 6.69 -15.60
C ALA A 88 9.57 5.34 -16.08
N PHE A 89 8.38 4.94 -15.65
CA PHE A 89 7.67 3.77 -16.16
C PHE A 89 6.18 4.03 -16.15
N THR A 90 5.53 3.83 -17.30
CA THR A 90 4.09 4.09 -17.45
C THR A 90 3.70 5.41 -16.79
N ASP A 91 4.49 6.45 -17.06
CA ASP A 91 4.15 7.81 -16.62
C ASP A 91 4.25 8.01 -15.09
N LEU A 92 4.87 7.08 -14.38
CA LEU A 92 5.20 7.13 -12.95
C LEU A 92 6.71 7.29 -12.77
N THR A 93 7.12 8.03 -11.75
CA THR A 93 8.50 8.03 -11.27
C THR A 93 8.68 6.84 -10.33
N ILE A 94 9.74 6.07 -10.57
CA ILE A 94 10.18 4.98 -9.72
C ILE A 94 11.58 5.30 -9.21
N GLU A 95 11.71 5.30 -7.90
CA GLU A 95 12.94 5.58 -7.19
C GLU A 95 13.44 4.28 -6.57
N ARG A 96 14.73 4.01 -6.73
CA ARG A 96 15.41 2.92 -6.04
C ARG A 96 16.36 3.49 -5.02
N TYR A 97 16.25 3.01 -3.81
CA TYR A 97 17.08 3.35 -2.68
C TYR A 97 17.86 2.13 -2.20
N ARG A 98 19.00 2.39 -1.57
CA ARG A 98 19.84 1.37 -0.96
C ARG A 98 20.34 1.80 0.41
N ASN A 99 20.23 0.91 1.38
CA ASN A 99 20.88 1.03 2.66
C ASN A 99 22.18 0.21 2.61
N ASN A 100 23.32 0.89 2.44
CA ASN A 100 24.62 0.24 2.30
C ASN A 100 25.07 -0.47 3.58
N ALA A 101 24.69 0.04 4.75
CA ALA A 101 25.09 -0.53 6.04
C ALA A 101 24.34 -1.85 6.32
N ALA A 102 23.03 -1.87 6.04
CA ALA A 102 22.18 -3.05 6.21
C ALA A 102 22.21 -4.02 5.02
N ASN A 103 22.76 -3.59 3.87
CA ASN A 103 22.73 -4.30 2.59
C ASN A 103 21.30 -4.54 2.06
N GLU A 104 20.41 -3.58 2.30
CA GLU A 104 18.97 -3.65 1.96
C GLU A 104 18.63 -2.70 0.81
N ASN A 105 17.54 -3.01 0.11
CA ASN A 105 17.05 -2.28 -1.05
C ASN A 105 15.57 -1.92 -0.87
N LEU A 106 15.21 -0.77 -1.40
CA LEU A 106 13.84 -0.27 -1.44
C LEU A 106 13.58 0.30 -2.83
N ILE A 107 12.51 -0.15 -3.48
CA ILE A 107 11.97 0.46 -4.69
C ILE A 107 10.63 1.08 -4.33
N LEU A 108 10.46 2.34 -4.67
CA LEU A 108 9.30 3.14 -4.31
C LEU A 108 8.75 3.86 -5.53
N SER A 109 7.43 3.86 -5.67
CA SER A 109 6.72 4.77 -6.55
C SER A 109 5.49 5.30 -5.83
N ILE A 110 5.33 6.62 -5.82
CA ILE A 110 4.17 7.30 -5.25
C ILE A 110 3.46 8.02 -6.40
N SER A 111 2.18 7.69 -6.60
CA SER A 111 1.33 8.28 -7.62
C SER A 111 0.23 9.13 -7.00
N TYR A 112 -0.07 10.26 -7.65
CA TYR A 112 -1.19 11.15 -7.34
C TYR A 112 -2.18 11.24 -8.50
N LYS A 113 -2.01 10.38 -9.53
CA LYS A 113 -2.81 10.40 -10.76
C LYS A 113 -4.20 9.81 -10.58
N GLU A 114 -4.34 8.92 -9.61
CA GLU A 114 -5.60 8.31 -9.24
C GLU A 114 -6.52 9.33 -8.53
N PHE A 115 -7.53 8.84 -7.81
CA PHE A 115 -8.45 9.64 -6.99
C PHE A 115 -7.72 10.49 -5.94
N ASN A 116 -8.44 11.13 -5.01
CA ASN A 116 -7.85 12.01 -4.01
C ASN A 116 -7.10 11.25 -2.88
N VAL A 117 -6.14 10.43 -3.29
CA VAL A 117 -5.29 9.53 -2.52
C VAL A 117 -3.84 9.67 -3.01
N ALA A 118 -2.88 9.21 -2.22
CA ALA A 118 -1.55 8.89 -2.70
C ALA A 118 -1.39 7.37 -2.80
N THR A 119 -1.20 6.83 -4.00
CA THR A 119 -1.00 5.39 -4.22
C THR A 119 0.49 5.06 -4.13
N VAL A 120 0.84 4.24 -3.15
CA VAL A 120 2.20 3.78 -2.87
C VAL A 120 2.38 2.37 -3.42
N ARG A 121 3.39 2.20 -4.27
CA ARG A 121 3.89 0.91 -4.75
C ARG A 121 5.30 0.73 -4.22
N LEU A 122 5.51 -0.34 -3.46
CA LEU A 122 6.74 -0.56 -2.70
C LEU A 122 7.25 -1.99 -2.91
N VAL A 123 8.53 -2.14 -3.21
CA VAL A 123 9.25 -3.42 -3.17
C VAL A 123 10.44 -3.30 -2.23
N THR A 124 10.55 -4.16 -1.22
CA THR A 124 11.63 -4.08 -0.23
C THR A 124 12.06 -5.47 0.26
N ASP A 125 13.35 -5.62 0.57
CA ASP A 125 13.87 -6.74 1.37
C ASP A 125 14.05 -6.38 2.86
N SER A 126 13.79 -5.12 3.22
CA SER A 126 13.95 -4.62 4.59
C SER A 126 12.74 -4.95 5.46
N ALA A 127 12.97 -5.80 6.46
CA ALA A 127 12.01 -6.08 7.53
C ALA A 127 11.66 -4.83 8.33
N GLU A 128 12.67 -3.99 8.59
CA GLU A 128 12.55 -2.77 9.36
C GLU A 128 11.61 -1.76 8.67
N VAL A 129 11.74 -1.58 7.35
CA VAL A 129 10.82 -0.72 6.59
C VAL A 129 9.38 -1.22 6.72
N MET A 130 9.13 -2.52 6.59
CA MET A 130 7.77 -3.07 6.73
C MET A 130 7.21 -2.87 8.14
N ASP A 131 8.04 -3.09 9.16
CA ASP A 131 7.70 -2.86 10.56
C ASP A 131 7.39 -1.39 10.85
N LEU A 132 8.20 -0.46 10.34
CA LEU A 132 8.01 0.98 10.51
C LEU A 132 6.71 1.44 9.88
N ILE A 133 6.41 1.01 8.64
CA ILE A 133 5.15 1.34 7.96
C ILE A 133 3.96 0.80 8.76
N THR A 134 4.05 -0.44 9.24
CA THR A 134 2.97 -1.09 10.02
C THR A 134 2.76 -0.39 11.36
N LYS A 135 3.83 -0.10 12.09
CA LYS A 135 3.78 0.55 13.41
C LYS A 135 3.32 2.00 13.33
N TYR A 136 3.75 2.73 12.30
CA TYR A 136 3.30 4.11 12.10
C TYR A 136 1.81 4.16 11.77
N GLY A 137 1.32 3.18 11.00
CA GLY A 137 -0.11 3.01 10.77
C GLY A 137 -0.73 4.14 9.95
N PHE A 138 -0.08 4.52 8.83
CA PHE A 138 -0.55 5.59 7.93
C PHE A 138 -2.05 5.47 7.62
N SER A 139 -2.71 6.63 7.64
CA SER A 139 -4.15 6.74 7.37
C SER A 139 -4.40 6.59 5.87
N VAL A 140 -5.42 5.82 5.50
CA VAL A 140 -6.05 6.03 4.18
C VAL A 140 -6.85 7.34 4.22
N PRO A 141 -6.98 8.08 3.11
CA PRO A 141 -7.99 9.12 3.05
C PRO A 141 -9.38 8.45 3.13
N PRO A 142 -10.33 9.03 3.85
CA PRO A 142 -11.65 8.43 3.99
C PRO A 142 -12.39 8.41 2.64
N PRO A 143 -13.38 7.51 2.46
CA PRO A 143 -14.08 7.35 1.19
C PRO A 143 -14.68 8.65 0.62
N TRP A 144 -15.23 9.52 1.48
CA TRP A 144 -15.82 10.82 1.08
C TRP A 144 -14.80 11.91 0.72
N VAL A 145 -13.53 11.73 1.09
CA VAL A 145 -12.44 12.60 0.64
C VAL A 145 -11.84 12.04 -0.64
N ALA A 146 -11.67 10.72 -0.71
CA ALA A 146 -11.08 10.04 -1.86
C ALA A 146 -11.97 10.18 -3.12
N PHE A 147 -13.29 10.06 -2.96
CA PHE A 147 -14.27 10.12 -4.04
C PHE A 147 -15.29 11.24 -3.79
N GLU A 148 -15.26 12.26 -4.64
CA GLU A 148 -16.24 13.34 -4.59
C GLU A 148 -17.66 12.79 -4.85
N GLY A 149 -18.61 13.21 -4.02
CA GLY A 149 -20.01 12.79 -4.13
C GLY A 149 -20.29 11.33 -3.74
N TYR A 150 -19.35 10.66 -3.06
CA TYR A 150 -19.58 9.32 -2.52
C TYR A 150 -20.63 9.40 -1.40
N ASP A 151 -21.80 8.82 -1.64
CA ASP A 151 -22.88 8.70 -0.66
C ASP A 151 -22.56 7.62 0.40
N PRO A 152 -22.70 7.93 1.71
CA PRO A 152 -22.57 6.94 2.79
C PRO A 152 -23.39 5.67 2.59
N ALA A 153 -24.58 5.77 1.98
CA ALA A 153 -25.49 4.63 1.79
C ALA A 153 -24.97 3.59 0.78
N TRP A 154 -23.95 3.93 -0.02
CA TRP A 154 -23.34 3.01 -0.97
C TRP A 154 -22.23 2.17 -0.33
N TRP A 155 -21.70 2.59 0.83
CA TRP A 155 -20.69 1.83 1.57
C TRP A 155 -21.24 0.46 2.01
N GLY A 156 -20.42 -0.58 1.90
CA GLY A 156 -20.82 -1.96 2.22
C GLY A 156 -21.78 -2.62 1.22
N GLY A 157 -22.19 -1.91 0.17
CA GLY A 157 -22.99 -2.47 -0.95
C GLY A 157 -22.14 -3.16 -2.01
N GLU A 158 -22.79 -3.83 -2.97
CA GLU A 158 -22.15 -4.47 -4.14
C GLU A 158 -21.70 -3.44 -5.18
N MET A 159 -20.79 -2.55 -4.80
CA MET A 159 -20.28 -1.50 -5.68
C MET A 159 -19.38 -2.08 -6.78
N GLN A 160 -19.53 -1.56 -7.99
CA GLN A 160 -18.69 -1.91 -9.14
C GLN A 160 -17.75 -0.75 -9.49
N GLY A 161 -16.73 -1.04 -10.30
CA GLY A 161 -15.77 -0.04 -10.74
C GLY A 161 -14.79 0.40 -9.64
N ALA A 162 -14.35 1.65 -9.69
CA ALA A 162 -13.27 2.14 -8.85
C ALA A 162 -13.61 2.16 -7.35
N GLN A 163 -14.82 2.56 -6.98
CA GLN A 163 -15.24 2.61 -5.57
C GLN A 163 -15.26 1.21 -4.95
N GLY A 164 -15.88 0.22 -5.64
CA GLY A 164 -15.85 -1.17 -5.19
C GLY A 164 -14.42 -1.72 -5.08
N TYR A 165 -13.57 -1.44 -6.06
CA TYR A 165 -12.16 -1.82 -6.01
C TYR A 165 -11.46 -1.24 -4.77
N TYR A 166 -11.63 0.06 -4.49
CA TYR A 166 -10.99 0.71 -3.35
C TYR A 166 -11.51 0.21 -2.00
N ASN A 167 -12.81 -0.06 -1.89
CA ASN A 167 -13.39 -0.64 -0.69
C ASN A 167 -12.76 -2.00 -0.39
N ASP A 168 -12.68 -2.87 -1.39
CA ASP A 168 -12.22 -4.25 -1.23
C ASP A 168 -10.70 -4.37 -1.01
N HIS A 169 -9.92 -3.44 -1.57
CA HIS A 169 -8.47 -3.54 -1.62
C HIS A 169 -7.73 -2.60 -0.67
N TYR A 170 -8.37 -1.50 -0.25
CA TYR A 170 -7.73 -0.49 0.59
C TYR A 170 -8.53 -0.19 1.85
N PHE A 171 -9.75 0.32 1.69
CA PHE A 171 -10.49 0.89 2.81
C PHE A 171 -10.97 -0.18 3.79
N GLY A 172 -11.52 -1.29 3.31
CA GLY A 172 -11.99 -2.37 4.18
C GLY A 172 -10.85 -2.93 5.05
N ALA A 173 -9.71 -3.26 4.43
CA ALA A 173 -8.53 -3.74 5.13
C ALA A 173 -7.98 -2.72 6.14
N PHE A 174 -8.02 -1.43 5.82
CA PHE A 174 -7.65 -0.37 6.75
C PHE A 174 -8.62 -0.30 7.93
N PHE A 175 -9.92 -0.18 7.71
CA PHE A 175 -10.89 -0.01 8.80
C PHE A 175 -11.00 -1.25 9.69
N SER A 176 -10.88 -2.46 9.14
CA SER A 176 -10.89 -3.70 9.92
C SER A 176 -9.70 -3.84 10.87
N ARG A 177 -8.58 -3.15 10.60
CA ARG A 177 -7.42 -3.16 11.49
C ARG A 177 -7.59 -2.24 12.70
N LEU A 178 -8.45 -1.22 12.59
CA LEU A 178 -8.59 -0.19 13.59
C LEU A 178 -9.50 -0.66 14.71
N GLU A 179 -9.08 -0.45 15.95
CA GLU A 179 -9.93 -0.58 17.12
C GLU A 179 -10.98 0.54 17.17
N PHE A 180 -12.06 0.35 17.92
CA PHE A 180 -13.15 1.34 18.01
C PHE A 180 -12.67 2.75 18.40
N ALA A 181 -11.69 2.85 19.31
CA ALA A 181 -11.09 4.12 19.69
C ALA A 181 -10.35 4.79 18.52
N GLU A 182 -9.55 4.03 17.78
CA GLU A 182 -8.80 4.52 16.61
C GLU A 182 -9.75 4.95 15.48
N ARG A 183 -10.87 4.24 15.28
CA ARG A 183 -11.92 4.65 14.33
C ARG A 183 -12.56 5.98 14.72
N ASN A 184 -12.87 6.19 16.00
CA ASN A 184 -13.41 7.47 16.46
C ASN A 184 -12.43 8.65 16.30
N GLU A 185 -11.15 8.42 16.57
CA GLU A 185 -10.10 9.42 16.29
C GLU A 185 -10.03 9.73 14.80
N PHE A 186 -10.09 8.71 13.94
CA PHE A 186 -10.15 8.87 12.49
C PHE A 186 -11.37 9.68 12.04
N TYR A 187 -12.58 9.34 12.52
CA TYR A 187 -13.81 10.07 12.18
C TYR A 187 -13.74 11.53 12.60
N THR A 188 -13.16 11.81 13.77
CA THR A 188 -12.96 13.17 14.26
C THR A 188 -11.95 13.92 13.39
N LYS A 189 -10.79 13.31 13.09
CA LYS A 189 -9.73 13.88 12.22
C LYS A 189 -10.30 14.32 10.87
N TYR A 190 -11.19 13.52 10.29
CA TYR A 190 -11.75 13.77 8.96
C TYR A 190 -13.14 14.39 8.96
N SER A 191 -13.65 14.85 10.10
CA SER A 191 -14.98 15.47 10.24
C SER A 191 -16.09 14.62 9.60
N ALA A 192 -16.09 13.32 9.89
CA ALA A 192 -17.09 12.39 9.35
C ALA A 192 -18.50 12.83 9.78
N THR A 193 -19.44 12.80 8.84
CA THR A 193 -20.85 13.03 9.15
C THR A 193 -21.42 11.85 9.93
N ALA A 194 -22.53 12.07 10.64
CA ALA A 194 -23.22 11.00 11.36
C ALA A 194 -23.60 9.82 10.43
N ASP A 195 -23.98 10.12 9.19
CA ASP A 195 -24.34 9.10 8.18
C ASP A 195 -23.13 8.23 7.80
N TRP A 196 -21.94 8.83 7.66
CA TRP A 196 -20.70 8.09 7.39
C TRP A 196 -20.30 7.19 8.55
N VAL A 197 -20.35 7.71 9.77
CA VAL A 197 -20.05 6.92 10.98
C VAL A 197 -21.01 5.73 11.08
N LEU A 198 -22.31 5.98 10.92
CA LEU A 198 -23.33 4.93 10.97
C LEU A 198 -23.09 3.84 9.92
N SER A 199 -22.83 4.24 8.67
CA SER A 199 -22.65 3.30 7.57
C SER A 199 -21.39 2.43 7.73
N LEU A 200 -20.28 3.04 8.15
CA LEU A 200 -19.02 2.34 8.39
C LEU A 200 -19.14 1.34 9.54
N GLU A 201 -19.61 1.77 10.71
CA GLU A 201 -19.73 0.88 11.88
C GLU A 201 -20.71 -0.26 11.63
N SER A 202 -21.85 0.00 10.97
CA SER A 202 -22.85 -1.04 10.64
C SER A 202 -22.28 -2.16 9.74
N THR A 203 -21.23 -1.86 8.97
CA THR A 203 -20.59 -2.82 8.07
C THR A 203 -19.44 -3.58 8.75
N LEU A 204 -18.75 -2.94 9.71
CA LEU A 204 -17.62 -3.53 10.44
C LEU A 204 -18.04 -4.45 11.58
N GLU A 205 -19.25 -4.30 12.12
CA GLU A 205 -19.82 -5.18 13.16
C GLU A 205 -20.43 -6.49 12.63
N ARG A 206 -20.39 -6.73 11.31
CA ARG A 206 -20.88 -7.95 10.65
C ARG A 206 -19.80 -9.00 10.47
#